data_AF-A0A3B4A882-F1
#
_entry.id   AF-A0A3B4A882-F1
#
_cell.length_a   1.000
_cell.length_b   1.000
_cell.length_c   1.000
_cell.angle_alpha   90.00
_cell.angle_beta   90.00
_cell.angle_gamma   90.00
#
_symmetry.space_group_name_H-M   'P 1'
#
loop_
_entity.id
_entity.type
_entity.pdbx_description
1 polymer ?
#
loop_
_entity_poly.entity_id
_entity_poly.type
_entity_poly.pdbx_seq_one_letter_code
_entity_poly.pdbx_strand_id
1 'polypeptide(L)'
;MRSSDEAIWINFISATHLLLPLSVQPGSVFLRFVGPTDHIYSCSFVQTLEQRLENAFDEAQDKVLETYDRLSVEILSVHQDPGSPSVSLIYLVKNQGVILNGTISSGLLNQLTAELVGYFLFYPPLIIAERE
;
A
#
# COMPACT_ATOMS: atom_id res chain seq x y z
N MET A 1 -10.60 25.72 21.12
CA MET A 1 -11.78 25.63 20.21
C MET A 1 -11.24 25.23 18.85
N ARG A 2 -11.09 23.93 18.60
CA ARG A 2 -12.05 23.02 17.91
C ARG A 2 -12.14 23.30 16.40
N SER A 3 -11.47 22.39 15.67
CA SER A 3 -11.94 21.73 14.44
C SER A 3 -12.05 22.60 13.18
N SER A 4 -11.00 22.54 12.35
CA SER A 4 -11.08 22.79 10.90
C SER A 4 -9.98 22.08 10.07
N ASP A 5 -8.94 21.52 10.69
CA ASP A 5 -7.79 20.97 9.96
C ASP A 5 -7.89 19.52 9.45
N GLU A 6 -8.93 18.75 9.82
CA GLU A 6 -9.10 17.37 9.35
C GLU A 6 -9.74 17.27 7.94
N ALA A 7 -10.45 18.31 7.48
CA ALA A 7 -11.08 18.33 6.16
C ALA A 7 -10.14 18.81 5.03
N ILE A 8 -8.99 19.39 5.38
CA ILE A 8 -8.08 20.04 4.43
C ILE A 8 -7.18 19.01 3.72
N TRP A 9 -6.78 17.93 4.40
CA TRP A 9 -5.93 16.89 3.81
C TRP A 9 -6.64 16.01 2.77
N ILE A 10 -7.92 15.70 2.97
CA ILE A 10 -8.72 14.95 1.98
C ILE A 10 -8.92 15.78 0.70
N ASN A 11 -8.96 17.11 0.81
CA ASN A 11 -9.08 18.01 -0.34
C ASN A 11 -7.73 18.34 -1.00
N PHE A 12 -6.58 18.17 -0.35
CA PHE A 12 -5.28 18.52 -0.97
C PHE A 12 -4.72 17.45 -1.91
N ILE A 13 -5.29 16.24 -1.94
CA ILE A 13 -5.09 15.27 -3.02
C ILE A 13 -5.90 15.68 -4.28
N SER A 14 -6.78 16.68 -4.18
CA SER A 14 -7.65 17.16 -5.26
C SER A 14 -7.16 18.50 -5.83
N ALA A 15 -6.43 18.52 -6.96
CA ALA A 15 -6.45 19.69 -7.88
C ALA A 15 -5.79 19.52 -9.26
N THR A 16 -4.81 18.62 -9.48
CA THR A 16 -4.08 18.57 -10.78
C THR A 16 -4.20 17.26 -11.57
N HIS A 17 -5.09 16.35 -11.16
CA HIS A 17 -5.42 15.14 -11.93
C HIS A 17 -6.94 14.96 -12.12
N LEU A 18 -7.63 16.06 -12.41
CA LEU A 18 -9.03 16.03 -12.84
C LEU A 18 -9.12 15.34 -14.21
N LEU A 19 -9.52 14.07 -14.21
CA LEU A 19 -10.61 13.48 -15.03
C LEU A 19 -10.51 11.95 -15.09
N LEU A 20 -10.67 11.23 -13.97
CA LEU A 20 -11.30 9.90 -13.97
C LEU A 20 -11.91 9.65 -12.57
N PRO A 21 -13.12 9.06 -12.46
CA PRO A 21 -13.58 8.54 -11.17
C PRO A 21 -12.58 7.46 -10.72
N LEU A 22 -12.29 7.40 -9.41
CA LEU A 22 -11.52 6.36 -8.72
C LEU A 22 -12.21 4.97 -8.82
N SER A 23 -12.62 4.54 -10.01
CA SER A 23 -12.91 3.15 -10.31
C SER A 23 -11.56 2.45 -10.27
N VAL A 24 -11.34 1.64 -9.23
CA VAL A 24 -10.26 0.65 -9.03
C VAL A 24 -9.08 0.82 -9.98
N GLN A 25 -7.94 1.32 -9.48
CA GLN A 25 -6.72 1.30 -10.30
C GLN A 25 -6.33 -0.17 -10.55
N PRO A 26 -6.36 -0.66 -11.80
CA PRO A 26 -6.03 -2.05 -12.09
C PRO A 26 -4.57 -2.31 -11.73
N GLY A 27 -4.31 -3.42 -11.04
CA GLY A 27 -2.99 -3.73 -10.48
C GLY A 27 -2.70 -3.06 -9.13
N SER A 28 -3.70 -2.44 -8.49
CA SER A 28 -3.60 -2.04 -7.08
C SER A 28 -3.84 -3.21 -6.14
N VAL A 29 -3.20 -3.15 -4.98
CA VAL A 29 -3.25 -4.20 -3.96
C VAL A 29 -3.96 -3.66 -2.73
N PHE A 30 -4.89 -4.44 -2.22
CA PHE A 30 -5.54 -4.23 -0.93
C PHE A 30 -4.84 -5.02 0.15
N LEU A 31 -4.41 -4.32 1.20
CA LEU A 31 -3.79 -4.93 2.37
C LEU A 31 -4.50 -4.47 3.64
N ARG A 32 -4.86 -5.40 4.51
CA ARG A 32 -5.41 -5.12 5.83
C ARG A 32 -4.53 -5.76 6.88
N PHE A 33 -4.22 -5.05 7.96
CA PHE A 33 -3.40 -5.55 9.07
C PHE A 33 -3.85 -4.97 10.41
N VAL A 34 -3.39 -5.56 11.51
CA VAL A 34 -3.57 -5.01 12.87
C VAL A 34 -2.49 -3.96 13.11
N GLY A 35 -2.89 -2.69 13.05
CA GLY A 35 -1.98 -1.54 13.09
C GLY A 35 -1.95 -0.81 14.43
N PRO A 36 -1.21 0.31 14.51
CA PRO A 36 -1.22 1.17 15.69
C PRO A 36 -2.59 1.86 15.82
N THR A 37 -2.91 2.29 17.03
CA THR A 37 -4.18 2.97 17.35
C THR A 37 -4.16 4.47 17.02
N ASP A 38 -2.99 5.02 16.68
CA ASP A 38 -2.74 6.44 16.53
C ASP A 38 -1.80 6.74 15.34
N HIS A 39 -1.91 7.95 14.80
CA HIS A 39 -1.02 8.53 13.79
C HIS A 39 -0.92 7.83 12.41
N ILE A 40 -1.89 6.99 12.06
CA ILE A 40 -1.93 6.30 10.75
C ILE A 40 -2.09 7.25 9.55
N TYR A 41 -2.54 8.49 9.78
CA TYR A 41 -2.72 9.50 8.74
C TYR A 41 -1.50 10.42 8.57
N SER A 42 -0.41 10.14 9.29
CA SER A 42 0.83 10.91 9.17
C SER A 42 1.62 10.50 7.92
N CYS A 43 2.28 11.47 7.26
CA CYS A 43 3.18 11.16 6.15
C CYS A 43 4.31 10.21 6.58
N SER A 44 4.80 10.33 7.81
CA SER A 44 5.82 9.42 8.37
C SER A 44 5.35 7.98 8.44
N PHE A 45 4.08 7.74 8.78
CA PHE A 45 3.52 6.40 8.79
C PHE A 45 3.43 5.82 7.38
N VAL A 46 2.92 6.61 6.43
CA VAL A 46 2.82 6.22 5.01
C VAL A 46 4.20 5.87 4.44
N GLN A 47 5.19 6.76 4.59
CA GLN A 47 6.56 6.53 4.11
C GLN A 47 7.22 5.31 4.75
N THR A 48 6.97 5.07 6.04
CA THR A 48 7.47 3.88 6.73
C THR A 48 6.84 2.60 6.16
N LEU A 49 5.54 2.63 5.86
CA LEU A 49 4.86 1.49 5.25
C LEU A 49 5.33 1.23 3.82
N GLU A 50 5.48 2.27 3.00
CA GLU A 50 6.02 2.15 1.64
C GLU A 50 7.40 1.47 1.68
N GLN A 51 8.32 1.97 2.51
CA GLN A 51 9.65 1.40 2.66
C GLN A 51 9.62 -0.07 3.12
N ARG A 52 8.73 -0.42 4.06
CA ARG A 52 8.60 -1.80 4.54
C ARG A 52 8.03 -2.74 3.48
N LEU A 53 7.05 -2.26 2.71
CA LEU A 53 6.50 -3.01 1.60
C LEU A 53 7.53 -3.19 0.48
N GLU A 54 8.32 -2.16 0.16
CA GLU A 54 9.45 -2.27 -0.78
C GLU A 54 10.42 -3.37 -0.37
N ASN A 55 10.83 -3.41 0.90
CA ASN A 55 11.70 -4.49 1.40
C ASN A 55 11.04 -5.88 1.28
N ALA A 56 9.73 -5.98 1.52
CA ALA A 56 8.99 -7.23 1.36
C ALA A 56 8.93 -7.67 -0.11
N PHE A 57 8.78 -6.73 -1.04
CA PHE A 57 8.83 -6.99 -2.46
C PHE A 57 10.23 -7.37 -2.93
N ASP A 58 11.29 -6.73 -2.42
CA ASP A 58 12.67 -7.12 -2.72
C ASP A 58 12.96 -8.58 -2.32
N GLU A 59 12.48 -9.01 -1.15
CA GLU A 59 12.59 -10.41 -0.71
C GLU A 59 11.68 -11.35 -1.55
N ALA A 60 10.52 -10.88 -2.01
CA ALA A 60 9.66 -11.65 -2.90
C ALA A 60 10.27 -11.80 -4.32
N GLN A 61 10.97 -10.77 -4.81
CA GLN A 61 11.67 -10.78 -6.10
C GLN A 61 12.79 -11.83 -6.12
N ASP A 62 13.55 -11.94 -5.04
CA ASP A 62 14.65 -12.92 -4.88
C ASP A 62 14.19 -14.37 -5.11
N LYS A 63 12.89 -14.65 -4.92
CA LYS A 63 12.29 -15.98 -5.06
C LYS A 63 11.69 -16.27 -6.44
N VAL A 64 11.45 -15.26 -7.28
CA VAL A 64 10.66 -15.43 -8.52
C VAL A 64 11.23 -14.73 -9.75
N LEU A 65 11.91 -13.60 -9.62
CA LEU A 65 12.36 -12.84 -10.78
C LEU A 65 13.80 -13.21 -11.16
N GLU A 66 13.99 -13.49 -12.44
CA GLU A 66 15.34 -13.64 -13.04
C GLU A 66 16.05 -12.28 -13.19
N THR A 67 15.33 -11.16 -12.99
CA THR A 67 15.83 -9.78 -13.13
C THR A 67 15.55 -8.99 -11.85
N TYR A 68 16.59 -8.45 -11.22
CA TYR A 68 16.48 -7.58 -10.05
C TYR A 68 16.23 -6.15 -10.51
N ASP A 69 14.97 -5.73 -10.47
CA ASP A 69 14.62 -4.33 -10.63
C ASP A 69 14.29 -3.71 -9.27
N ARG A 70 14.62 -2.43 -9.12
CA ARG A 70 14.25 -1.68 -7.92
C ARG A 70 12.76 -1.37 -7.98
N LEU A 71 11.98 -2.14 -7.24
CA LEU A 71 10.55 -1.89 -7.08
C LEU A 71 10.32 -0.70 -6.15
N SER A 72 9.23 0.01 -6.38
CA SER A 72 8.76 1.11 -5.55
C SER A 72 7.29 0.90 -5.22
N VAL A 73 6.89 1.32 -4.03
CA VAL A 73 5.52 1.20 -3.55
C VAL A 73 4.92 2.59 -3.39
N GLU A 74 3.70 2.79 -3.88
CA GLU A 74 2.96 4.03 -3.70
C GLU A 74 1.63 3.74 -3.00
N ILE A 75 1.47 4.26 -1.78
CA ILE A 75 0.22 4.14 -1.04
C ILE A 75 -0.79 5.16 -1.56
N LEU A 76 -1.87 4.65 -2.13
CA LEU A 76 -2.97 5.45 -2.66
C LEU A 76 -3.95 5.88 -1.56
N SER A 77 -4.15 5.04 -0.55
CA SER A 77 -5.06 5.36 0.55
C SER A 77 -4.76 4.56 1.82
N VAL A 78 -5.00 5.17 2.98
CA VAL A 78 -4.99 4.54 4.30
C VAL A 78 -6.33 4.79 4.96
N HIS A 79 -6.93 3.75 5.54
CA HIS A 79 -8.23 3.83 6.24
C HIS A 79 -8.22 2.96 7.49
N GLN A 80 -8.85 3.43 8.56
CA GLN A 80 -9.11 2.64 9.77
C GLN A 80 -10.54 2.93 10.24
N ASP A 81 -11.30 1.86 10.49
CA ASP A 81 -12.64 1.99 11.03
C ASP A 81 -12.58 2.45 12.50
N PRO A 82 -13.40 3.41 12.92
CA PRO A 82 -13.45 3.84 14.32
C PRO A 82 -13.68 2.66 15.28
N GLY A 83 -12.83 2.54 16.31
CA GLY A 83 -12.90 1.46 17.29
C GLY A 83 -12.34 0.12 16.82
N SER A 84 -11.79 0.05 15.59
CA SER A 84 -11.13 -1.13 15.06
C SER A 84 -9.60 -0.96 15.11
N PRO A 85 -8.84 -1.98 15.55
CA PRO A 85 -7.38 -1.97 15.43
C PRO A 85 -6.91 -2.28 13.99
N SER A 86 -7.83 -2.50 13.05
CA SER A 86 -7.49 -2.82 11.66
C SER A 86 -7.20 -1.57 10.84
N VAL A 87 -6.05 -1.55 10.18
CA VAL A 87 -5.72 -0.56 9.15
C VAL A 87 -5.83 -1.23 7.79
N SER A 88 -6.45 -0.53 6.83
CA SER A 88 -6.60 -0.93 5.44
C SER A 88 -5.82 0.01 4.54
N LEU A 89 -5.09 -0.56 3.58
CA LEU A 89 -4.27 0.15 2.60
C LEU A 89 -4.76 -0.21 1.20
N ILE A 90 -4.61 0.74 0.28
CA ILE A 90 -4.56 0.48 -1.16
C ILE A 90 -3.23 1.03 -1.64
N TYR A 91 -2.46 0.23 -2.37
CA TYR A 91 -1.16 0.64 -2.89
C TYR A 91 -0.91 0.08 -4.29
N LEU A 92 0.05 0.69 -4.99
CA LEU A 92 0.60 0.22 -6.26
C LEU A 92 2.01 -0.30 -6.07
N VAL A 93 2.42 -1.22 -6.92
CA VAL A 93 3.82 -1.64 -7.07
C VAL A 93 4.30 -1.22 -8.45
N LYS A 94 5.44 -0.55 -8.50
CA LYS A 94 6.00 0.01 -9.72
C LYS A 94 7.44 -0.42 -9.91
N ASN A 95 7.82 -0.68 -11.16
CA ASN A 95 9.19 -0.85 -11.58
C ASN A 95 9.62 0.40 -12.36
N GLN A 96 10.62 1.13 -11.85
CA GLN A 96 11.14 2.35 -12.49
C GLN A 96 10.03 3.39 -12.84
N GLY A 97 9.00 3.48 -11.99
CA GLY A 97 7.85 4.38 -12.17
C GLY A 97 6.72 3.84 -13.03
N VAL A 98 6.87 2.65 -13.62
CA VAL A 98 5.83 1.96 -14.42
C VAL A 98 5.10 0.96 -13.53
N ILE A 99 3.75 1.03 -13.51
CA ILE A 99 2.93 0.04 -12.80
C ILE A 99 3.19 -1.35 -13.37
N LEU A 100 3.36 -2.34 -12.50
CA LEU A 100 3.62 -3.70 -12.94
C LEU A 100 2.46 -4.26 -13.77
N ASN A 101 2.80 -4.98 -14.84
CA ASN A 101 1.82 -5.71 -15.65
C ASN A 101 1.23 -6.88 -14.85
N GLY A 102 -0.03 -7.23 -15.13
CA GLY A 102 -0.77 -8.25 -14.38
C GLY A 102 -0.01 -9.56 -14.14
N THR A 103 0.69 -10.11 -15.14
CA THR A 103 1.45 -11.38 -14.94
C THR A 103 2.62 -11.25 -13.96
N ILE A 104 3.36 -10.13 -13.99
CA ILE A 104 4.49 -9.89 -13.08
C ILE A 104 3.96 -9.54 -11.69
N SER A 105 2.92 -8.70 -11.63
CA SER A 105 2.19 -8.36 -10.40
C SER A 105 1.71 -9.63 -9.69
N SER A 106 0.93 -10.48 -10.36
CA SER A 106 0.42 -11.71 -9.75
C SER A 106 1.54 -12.69 -9.38
N GLY A 107 2.62 -12.77 -10.16
CA GLY A 107 3.79 -13.59 -9.83
C GLY A 107 4.47 -13.17 -8.53
N LEU A 108 4.64 -11.86 -8.31
CA LEU A 108 5.21 -11.29 -7.08
C LEU A 108 4.25 -11.39 -5.90
N LEU A 109 2.96 -11.11 -6.12
CA LEU A 109 1.94 -11.24 -5.07
C LEU A 109 1.81 -12.68 -4.57
N ASN A 110 2.02 -13.67 -5.43
CA ASN A 110 2.05 -15.09 -5.02
C ASN A 110 3.23 -15.42 -4.10
N GLN A 111 4.32 -14.65 -4.11
CA GLN A 111 5.44 -14.81 -3.18
C GLN A 111 5.30 -13.95 -1.92
N LEU A 112 4.43 -12.95 -1.97
CA LEU A 112 4.18 -12.02 -0.88
C LEU A 112 3.27 -12.66 0.18
N THR A 113 3.77 -13.70 0.86
CA THR A 113 3.01 -14.44 1.86
C THR A 113 2.65 -13.56 3.07
N ALA A 114 1.60 -13.94 3.79
CA ALA A 114 1.24 -13.28 5.04
C ALA A 114 2.39 -13.28 6.07
N GLU A 115 3.22 -14.31 6.09
CA GLU A 115 4.42 -14.36 6.95
C GLU A 115 5.43 -13.29 6.54
N LEU A 116 5.75 -13.19 5.25
CA LEU A 116 6.72 -12.23 4.74
C LEU A 116 6.25 -10.79 4.97
N VAL A 117 4.99 -10.52 4.63
CA VAL A 117 4.38 -9.20 4.86
C VAL A 117 4.39 -8.86 6.35
N GLY A 118 3.99 -9.78 7.21
CA GLY A 118 3.99 -9.56 8.66
C GLY A 118 5.38 -9.29 9.23
N TYR A 119 6.39 -10.01 8.73
CA TYR A 119 7.79 -9.83 9.12
C TYR A 119 8.29 -8.42 8.80
N PHE A 120 8.05 -7.92 7.58
CA PHE A 120 8.53 -6.59 7.18
C PHE A 120 7.66 -5.45 7.69
N LEU A 121 6.34 -5.62 7.73
CA LEU A 121 5.44 -4.57 8.22
C LEU A 121 5.53 -4.37 9.74
N PHE A 122 5.99 -5.38 10.49
CA PHE A 122 5.86 -5.45 11.94
C PHE A 122 4.41 -5.37 12.42
N TYR A 123 3.47 -5.72 11.54
CA TYR A 123 2.05 -5.75 11.82
C TYR A 123 1.46 -7.05 11.27
N PRO A 124 0.68 -7.80 12.07
CA PRO A 124 0.03 -9.03 11.61
C PRO A 124 -0.93 -8.73 10.45
N PRO A 125 -0.70 -9.27 9.23
CA PRO A 125 -1.63 -9.08 8.13
C PRO A 125 -2.89 -9.93 8.34
N LEU A 126 -4.01 -9.38 7.88
CA LEU A 126 -5.33 -9.97 7.93
C LEU A 126 -5.81 -10.37 6.53
N ILE A 127 -5.56 -9.52 5.53
CA ILE A 127 -6.01 -9.71 4.14
C ILE A 127 -4.94 -9.14 3.20
N ILE A 128 -4.61 -9.87 2.14
CA ILE A 128 -3.80 -9.41 1.00
C ILE A 128 -4.55 -9.81 -0.26
N ALA A 129 -4.90 -8.87 -1.13
CA ALA A 129 -5.66 -9.16 -2.35
C ALA A 129 -5.34 -8.17 -3.46
N GLU A 130 -5.23 -8.66 -4.69
CA GLU A 130 -5.21 -7.81 -5.89
C GLU A 130 -6.63 -7.23 -6.12
N ARG A 131 -6.71 -5.99 -6.61
CA ARG A 131 -7.96 -5.36 -7.05
C ARG A 131 -7.99 -5.29 -8.58
N GLU A 132 -9.01 -5.92 -9.16
CA GLU A 132 -9.35 -5.89 -10.59
C GLU A 132 -10.29 -4.73 -10.95
#